data_AF-A0A2V5Q6X7-F1
#
_entry.id   AF-A0A2V5Q6X7-F1
#
_cell.length_a   1.000
_cell.length_b   1.000
_cell.length_c   1.000
_cell.angle_alpha   90.00
_cell.angle_beta   90.00
_cell.angle_gamma   90.00
#
_symmetry.space_group_name_H-M   'P 1'
#
loop_
_entity.id
_entity.type
_entity.pdbx_description
1 polymer ?
#
loop_
_entity_poly.entity_id
_entity_poly.type
_entity_poly.pdbx_seq_one_letter_code
_entity_poly.pdbx_strand_id
1 'polypeptide(L)' 'MVINVKLPRIIKNYIDASNGHDVKSILSCFSDDAVVRDEEKEFRGKEMIEGWIVKTIEKYKFHFKAPQRQGSR' A
#
# COMPACT_ATOMS: atom_id res chain seq x y z
N MET A 1 -8.72 25.94 2.58
CA MET A 1 -8.08 25.40 3.80
C MET A 1 -7.22 24.22 3.37
N VAL A 2 -5.90 24.32 3.44
CA VAL A 2 -5.00 23.21 3.05
C VAL A 2 -4.72 22.34 4.27
N ILE A 3 -5.21 21.11 4.23
CA ILE A 3 -5.00 20.12 5.30
C ILE A 3 -3.58 19.54 5.11
N ASN A 4 -2.64 19.94 5.96
CA ASN A 4 -1.28 19.39 5.94
C ASN A 4 -1.27 18.03 6.65
N VAL A 5 -1.57 16.96 5.92
CA VAL A 5 -1.49 15.59 6.45
C VAL A 5 -0.02 15.17 6.53
N LYS A 6 0.55 15.15 7.74
CA LYS A 6 1.83 14.47 7.96
C LYS A 6 1.58 12.97 7.86
N LEU A 7 2.03 12.37 6.76
CA LEU A 7 1.85 10.94 6.53
C LEU A 7 2.60 10.14 7.59
N PRO A 8 1.93 9.24 8.34
CA PRO A 8 2.61 8.32 9.23
C PRO A 8 3.67 7.50 8.49
N ARG A 9 4.79 7.22 9.16
CA ARG A 9 5.92 6.49 8.56
C ARG A 9 5.50 5.16 7.94
N ILE A 10 4.58 4.44 8.59
CA ILE A 10 4.08 3.15 8.10
C ILE A 10 3.38 3.26 6.75
N ILE A 11 2.63 4.34 6.50
CA ILE A 11 1.95 4.55 5.22
C ILE A 11 2.95 4.93 4.13
N LYS A 12 3.98 5.74 4.47
CA LYS A 12 5.07 6.03 3.54
C LYS A 12 5.81 4.75 3.13
N ASN A 13 6.15 3.90 4.10
CA ASN A 13 6.81 2.63 3.85
C ASN A 13 5.97 1.70 2.97
N TYR A 14 4.66 1.63 3.21
CA TYR A 14 3.74 0.87 2.36
C TYR A 14 3.77 1.36 0.91
N ILE A 15 3.76 2.68 0.68
CA ILE A 15 3.81 3.26 -0.67
C ILE A 15 5.15 2.94 -1.35
N ASP A 16 6.26 3.14 -0.64
CA ASP A 16 7.60 2.87 -1.17
C ASP A 16 7.76 1.38 -1.52
N ALA A 17 7.31 0.48 -0.63
CA ALA A 17 7.32 -0.97 -0.86
C ALA A 17 6.39 -1.41 -2.00
N SER A 18 5.19 -0.81 -2.07
CA SER A 18 4.22 -1.04 -3.15
C SER A 18 4.76 -0.60 -4.50
N ASN A 19 5.50 0.51 -4.56
CA ASN A 19 6.16 0.98 -5.79
C ASN A 19 7.37 0.14 -6.18
N GLY A 20 8.08 -0.41 -5.20
CA GLY A 20 9.19 -1.35 -5.43
C GLY A 20 8.74 -2.77 -5.79
N HIS A 21 7.43 -3.04 -5.81
CA HIS A 21 6.84 -4.38 -5.98
C HIS A 21 7.41 -5.41 -4.98
N ASP A 22 7.80 -4.96 -3.78
CA ASP A 22 8.38 -5.80 -2.74
C ASP A 22 7.28 -6.38 -1.85
N VAL A 23 6.81 -7.58 -2.21
CA VAL A 23 5.74 -8.31 -1.52
C VAL A 23 6.01 -8.44 -0.02
N LYS A 24 7.26 -8.73 0.39
CA LYS A 24 7.59 -8.96 1.81
C LYS A 24 7.55 -7.65 2.59
N SER A 25 8.08 -6.58 2.01
CA SER A 25 8.04 -5.25 2.64
C SER A 25 6.61 -4.71 2.74
N ILE A 26 5.76 -4.96 1.72
CA ILE A 26 4.33 -4.61 1.77
C ILE A 26 3.64 -5.42 2.88
N LEU A 27 3.86 -6.73 2.94
CA LEU A 27 3.26 -7.61 3.95
C LEU A 27 3.67 -7.24 5.37
N SER A 28 4.91 -6.79 5.57
CA SER A 28 5.43 -6.33 6.86
C SER A 28 4.71 -5.10 7.41
N CYS A 29 4.01 -4.34 6.56
CA CYS A 29 3.24 -3.18 6.98
C CYS A 29 1.90 -3.56 7.63
N PHE A 30 1.50 -4.84 7.58
CA PHE A 30 0.24 -5.35 8.12
C PHE A 30 0.45 -6.13 9.43
N SER A 31 -0.50 -6.00 10.35
CA SER A 31 -0.61 -6.86 11.53
C SER A 31 -1.02 -8.28 11.15
N ASP A 32 -0.79 -9.24 12.04
CA ASP A 32 -1.16 -10.65 11.82
C ASP A 32 -2.67 -10.85 11.57
N ASP A 33 -3.53 -10.06 12.24
CA ASP A 33 -4.99 -10.05 12.06
C ASP A 33 -5.50 -8.97 11.09
N ALA A 34 -4.64 -8.44 10.21
CA ALA A 34 -5.04 -7.38 9.29
C ALA A 34 -6.15 -7.85 8.33
N VAL A 35 -7.00 -6.90 7.93
CA VAL A 35 -8.05 -7.11 6.94
C VAL A 35 -7.89 -6.10 5.82
N VAL A 36 -7.67 -6.58 4.61
CA VAL A 36 -7.66 -5.78 3.38
C VAL A 36 -9.00 -5.95 2.67
N ARG A 37 -9.62 -4.84 2.26
CA ARG A 37 -10.85 -4.84 1.47
C ARG A 37 -10.55 -4.31 0.08
N ASP A 38 -10.78 -5.13 -0.93
CA ASP A 38 -10.47 -4.80 -2.32
C ASP A 38 -11.44 -5.51 -3.28
N GLU A 39 -11.92 -4.83 -4.32
CA GLU A 39 -12.92 -5.33 -5.29
C GLU A 39 -14.04 -6.20 -4.65
N GLU A 40 -14.71 -5.66 -3.62
CA GLU A 40 -15.79 -6.34 -2.85
C GLU A 40 -15.37 -7.63 -2.11
N LYS A 41 -14.07 -7.93 -2.06
CA LYS A 41 -13.50 -9.06 -1.33
C LYS A 41 -12.78 -8.57 -0.08
N GLU A 42 -12.84 -9.39 0.97
CA GLU A 42 -12.06 -9.20 2.19
C GLU A 42 -10.97 -10.27 2.28
N PHE A 43 -9.72 -9.83 2.42
CA PHE A 43 -8.55 -10.67 2.66
C PHE A 43 -8.14 -10.49 4.13
N ARG A 44 -8.26 -11.56 4.91
CA ARG A 44 -7.98 -11.56 6.35
C ARG A 44 -6.72 -12.38 6.65
N GLY A 45 -5.81 -11.78 7.40
CA GLY A 45 -4.56 -12.40 7.80
C GLY A 45 -3.47 -12.34 6.73
N LYS A 46 -2.22 -12.47 7.18
CA LYS A 46 -1.03 -12.28 6.34
C LYS A 46 -0.98 -13.23 5.13
N GLU A 47 -1.39 -14.49 5.26
CA GLU A 47 -1.38 -15.43 4.13
C GLU A 47 -2.31 -14.99 2.99
N MET A 48 -3.56 -14.60 3.31
CA MET A 48 -4.49 -14.12 2.29
C MET A 48 -4.06 -12.77 1.70
N ILE A 49 -3.48 -11.89 2.53
CA ILE A 49 -2.97 -10.59 2.10
C ILE A 49 -1.74 -10.77 1.19
N GLU A 50 -0.83 -11.71 1.47
CA GLU A 50 0.31 -12.00 0.61
C GLU A 50 -0.15 -12.42 -0.79
N GLY A 51 -1.11 -13.36 -0.87
CA GLY A 51 -1.71 -13.78 -2.13
C GLY A 51 -2.41 -12.64 -2.88
N TRP A 52 -3.05 -11.71 -2.15
CA TRP A 52 -3.63 -10.50 -2.74
C TRP A 52 -2.55 -9.53 -3.27
N ILE A 53 -1.46 -9.31 -2.53
CA ILE A 53 -0.36 -8.43 -2.95
C ILE A 53 0.26 -8.95 -4.26
N VAL A 54 0.57 -10.25 -4.33
CA VAL A 54 1.15 -10.88 -5.53
C VAL A 54 0.21 -10.71 -6.73
N LYS A 55 -1.08 -11.06 -6.57
CA LYS A 55 -2.08 -10.90 -7.63
C LYS A 55 -2.24 -9.45 -8.09
N THR A 56 -2.19 -8.50 -7.16
CA THR A 56 -2.34 -7.07 -7.47
C THR A 56 -1.14 -6.54 -8.24
N ILE A 57 0.08 -6.91 -7.84
CA ILE A 57 1.31 -6.53 -8.54
C ILE A 57 1.33 -7.14 -9.95
N GLU A 58 0.99 -8.42 -10.09
CA GLU A 58 0.96 -9.11 -11.38
C GLU A 58 -0.10 -8.55 -12.33
N LYS A 59 -1.33 -8.36 -11.83
CA LYS A 59 -2.49 -7.93 -12.63
C LYS A 59 -2.30 -6.53 -13.21
N TYR A 60 -1.52 -5.68 -12.53
CA TYR A 60 -1.56 -4.27 -12.83
C TYR A 60 -0.23 -3.53 -12.95
N LYS A 61 0.88 -4.07 -12.42
CA LYS A 61 2.20 -3.41 -12.42
C LYS A 61 2.11 -1.91 -12.08
N PHE A 62 1.27 -1.55 -11.10
CA PHE A 62 0.97 -0.15 -10.84
C PHE A 62 2.17 0.58 -10.22
N HIS A 63 2.29 1.87 -10.54
CA HIS A 63 3.09 2.83 -9.81
C HIS A 63 2.16 3.79 -9.07
N PHE A 64 2.15 3.70 -7.74
CA PHE A 64 1.50 4.67 -6.87
C PHE A 64 2.33 5.95 -6.83
N LYS A 65 1.88 6.98 -7.56
CA LYS A 65 2.35 8.34 -7.27
C LYS A 65 1.60 8.85 -6.05
N ALA A 66 2.31 8.97 -4.92
CA ALA A 66 1.83 9.84 -3.85
C ALA A 66 1.55 11.23 -4.43
N PRO A 67 0.48 11.93 -4.03
CA PRO A 67 0.23 13.28 -4.50
C PRO A 67 1.42 14.18 -4.12
N GLN A 68 2.27 14.46 -5.11
CA GLN A 68 3.39 15.37 -4.99
C GLN A 68 2.82 16.78 -4.98
N ARG A 69 3.17 17.56 -3.96
CA ARG A 69 2.87 18.98 -3.93
C ARG A 69 3.59 19.63 -5.11
N GLN A 70 2.84 20.21 -6.05
CA GLN A 70 3.46 21.11 -7.03
C GLN A 70 3.94 22.32 -6.23
N GLY A 71 5.26 22.43 -6.07
CA GLY A 71 5.88 23.58 -5.45
C GLY A 71 5.58 24.81 -6.28
N SER A 72 4.71 25.69 -5.79
CA SER A 72 4.67 27.07 -6.27
C SER A 72 5.92 27.78 -5.79
N ARG A 73 6.87 27.99 -6.70
CA ARG A 73 7.65 29.23 -6.83
C ARG A 73 7.95 29.46 -8.29
#